data_AF-A0A4Y1ZAS2-F1
#
_entry.id   AF-A0A4Y1ZAS2-F1
#
_cell.length_a   1.000
_cell.length_b   1.000
_cell.length_c   1.000
_cell.angle_alpha   90.00
_cell.angle_beta   90.00
_cell.angle_gamma   90.00
#
_symmetry.space_group_name_H-M   'P 1'
#
loop_
_entity.id
_entity.type
_entity.pdbx_description
1 polymer ?
#
loop_
_entity_poly.entity_id
_entity_poly.type
_entity_poly.pdbx_seq_one_letter_code
_entity_poly.pdbx_strand_id
1 'polypeptide(L)'
;MDRSNKVKLSLILYLNYFVHGIGLIILTQNMKTLSGEWGTPLAVVSFAISGMGIGKLIAYYALGSLSDRYGRKALVVFGMGMYVIFFSV
;
A
#
# COMPACT_ATOMS: atom_id res chain seq x y z
N MET A 1 17.04 -18.80 -10.17
CA MET A 1 15.61 -18.88 -9.81
C MET A 1 14.89 -19.63 -10.91
N ASP A 2 14.36 -20.82 -10.60
CA ASP A 2 13.63 -21.66 -11.55
C ASP A 2 12.36 -20.97 -12.09
N ARG A 3 11.92 -21.33 -13.30
CA ARG A 3 10.78 -20.72 -14.00
C ARG A 3 9.48 -20.85 -13.18
N SER A 4 9.30 -21.98 -12.49
CA SER A 4 8.15 -22.22 -11.61
C SER A 4 8.10 -21.21 -10.46
N ASN A 5 9.23 -20.94 -9.82
CA ASN A 5 9.33 -19.98 -8.72
C ASN A 5 9.08 -18.53 -9.16
N LYS A 6 9.49 -18.15 -10.38
CA LYS A 6 9.19 -16.83 -10.96
C LYS A 6 7.69 -16.62 -11.13
N VAL A 7 6.99 -17.61 -11.72
CA VAL A 7 5.55 -17.53 -11.95
C VAL A 7 4.79 -17.48 -10.62
N LYS A 8 5.17 -18.32 -9.65
CA LYS A 8 4.57 -18.31 -8.31
C LYS A 8 4.74 -16.96 -7.61
N LEU A 9 5.95 -16.39 -7.66
CA LEU A 9 6.23 -15.09 -7.03
C LEU A 9 5.44 -13.95 -7.68
N SER A 10 5.39 -13.91 -9.02
CA SER A 10 4.59 -12.92 -9.75
C SER A 10 3.10 -13.04 -9.42
N LEU A 11 2.55 -14.25 -9.37
CA LEU A 11 1.15 -14.48 -9.03
C LEU A 11 0.81 -13.95 -7.64
N ILE A 12 1.65 -14.26 -6.65
CA ILE A 12 1.47 -13.79 -5.27
C ILE A 12 1.52 -12.25 -5.21
N LEU A 13 2.44 -11.62 -5.94
CA LEU A 13 2.54 -10.16 -5.99
C LEU A 13 1.29 -9.53 -6.62
N TYR A 14 0.82 -10.04 -7.76
CA TYR A 14 -0.40 -9.53 -8.39
C TYR A 14 -1.64 -9.69 -7.51
N LEU A 15 -1.77 -10.84 -6.85
CA LEU A 15 -2.87 -11.08 -5.91
C LEU A 15 -2.79 -10.10 -4.72
N ASN A 16 -1.59 -9.81 -4.21
CA ASN A 16 -1.41 -8.83 -3.14
C ASN A 16 -1.85 -7.42 -3.56
N TYR A 17 -1.50 -6.99 -4.77
CA TYR A 17 -1.96 -5.71 -5.32
C TYR A 17 -3.48 -5.68 -5.52
N PHE A 18 -4.08 -6.79 -5.95
CA PHE A 18 -5.51 -6.92 -6.12
C PHE A 18 -6.27 -6.77 -4.80
N VAL A 19 -5.84 -7.47 -3.75
CA VAL A 19 -6.41 -7.37 -2.40
C VAL A 19 -6.32 -5.94 -1.86
N HIS A 20 -5.19 -5.26 -2.07
CA HIS A 20 -5.04 -3.85 -1.69
C HIS A 20 -6.01 -2.93 -2.43
N GLY A 21 -6.27 -3.18 -3.72
CA GLY A 21 -7.25 -2.44 -4.50
C GLY A 21 -8.66 -2.59 -3.93
N ILE A 22 -9.06 -3.82 -3.59
CA ILE A 22 -10.34 -4.11 -2.93
C ILE A 22 -10.43 -3.38 -1.58
N GLY A 23 -9.36 -3.38 -0.79
CA GLY A 23 -9.32 -2.65 0.49
C GLY A 23 -9.64 -1.16 0.34
N LEU A 24 -9.07 -0.51 -0.68
CA LEU A 24 -9.35 0.91 -0.96
C LEU A 24 -10.81 1.14 -1.39
N ILE A 25 -11.38 0.23 -2.19
CA ILE A 25 -12.80 0.29 -2.60
C ILE A 25 -13.71 0.16 -1.38
N ILE A 26 -13.46 -0.82 -0.50
CA ILE A 26 -14.24 -1.03 0.71
C ILE A 26 -14.20 0.21 1.61
N LEU A 27 -13.01 0.81 1.79
CA LEU A 27 -12.86 2.05 2.56
C LEU A 27 -13.68 3.19 1.96
N THR A 28 -13.61 3.36 0.63
CA THR A 28 -14.32 4.41 -0.10
C THR A 28 -15.85 4.22 -0.04
N GLN A 29 -16.32 2.97 -0.11
CA GLN A 29 -17.75 2.65 0.00
C GLN A 29 -18.30 2.87 1.41
N ASN A 30 -17.47 2.71 2.45
CA ASN A 30 -17.89 2.82 3.85
C ASN A 30 -17.51 4.16 4.50
N MET A 31 -17.16 5.18 3.71
CA MET A 31 -16.69 6.49 4.20
C MET A 31 -17.66 7.19 5.15
N LYS A 32 -18.97 7.04 4.94
CA LYS A 32 -19.99 7.63 5.82
C LYS A 32 -19.95 7.01 7.21
N THR A 33 -19.81 5.68 7.27
CA THR A 33 -19.65 4.94 8.53
C THR A 33 -18.36 5.35 9.22
N LEU A 34 -17.24 5.42 8.49
CA LEU A 34 -15.96 5.88 9.03
C LEU A 34 -16.04 7.32 9.59
N SER A 35 -16.73 8.22 8.89
CA SER A 35 -16.94 9.60 9.35
C SER A 35 -17.69 9.66 10.69
N GLY A 36 -18.69 8.80 10.88
CA GLY A 36 -19.39 8.65 12.16
C GLY A 36 -18.49 8.12 13.27
N GLU A 37 -17.77 7.03 13.03
CA GLU A 37 -16.87 6.39 14.00
C GLU A 37 -15.68 7.29 14.38
N TRP A 38 -15.14 8.04 13.43
CA TRP A 38 -14.01 8.96 13.68
C TRP A 38 -14.45 10.29 14.27
N GLY A 39 -15.75 10.57 14.36
CA GLY A 39 -16.29 11.86 14.82
C GLY A 39 -15.83 13.05 13.96
N THR A 40 -15.49 12.81 12.70
CA THR A 40 -14.94 13.83 11.78
C THR A 40 -15.79 14.00 10.54
N PRO A 41 -15.79 15.18 9.89
CA PRO A 41 -16.54 15.41 8.66
C PRO A 41 -16.11 14.46 7.53
N LEU A 42 -17.04 14.14 6.62
CA LEU A 42 -16.78 13.30 5.44
C LEU A 42 -15.60 13.79 4.60
N ALA A 43 -15.38 15.12 4.55
CA ALA A 43 -14.26 15.73 3.84
C ALA A 43 -12.88 15.34 4.42
N VAL A 44 -12.80 15.11 5.73
CA VAL A 44 -11.56 14.68 6.38
C VAL A 44 -11.26 13.21 6.06
N VAL A 45 -12.29 12.36 6.10
CA VAL A 45 -12.18 10.94 5.73
C VAL A 45 -11.82 10.80 4.24
N SER A 46 -12.44 11.59 3.37
CA SER A 46 -12.13 11.59 1.92
C SER A 46 -10.71 12.05 1.64
N PHE A 47 -10.24 13.05 2.38
CA PHE A 47 -8.86 13.52 2.29
C PHE A 47 -7.87 12.44 2.74
N ALA A 48 -8.13 11.74 3.84
CA ALA A 48 -7.28 10.64 4.31
C ALA A 48 -7.20 9.48 3.30
N ILE A 49 -8.33 9.07 2.73
CA ILE A 49 -8.37 8.02 1.69
C ILE A 49 -7.64 8.47 0.42
N SER A 50 -7.84 9.72 0.00
CA SER A 50 -7.12 10.31 -1.14
C SER A 50 -5.62 10.36 -0.90
N GLY A 51 -5.20 10.70 0.33
CA GLY A 51 -3.80 10.68 0.77
C GLY A 51 -3.17 9.29 0.64
N MET A 52 -3.89 8.22 1.00
CA MET A 52 -3.41 6.85 0.78
C MET A 52 -3.22 6.53 -0.71
N GLY A 53 -4.17 6.94 -1.56
CA GLY A 53 -4.10 6.72 -3.01
C GLY A 53 -2.92 7.45 -3.66
N ILE A 54 -2.83 8.76 -3.45
CA ILE A 54 -1.77 9.63 -3.99
C ILE A 54 -0.41 9.22 -3.42
N GLY A 55 -0.34 8.94 -2.12
CA GLY A 55 0.88 8.49 -1.46
C GLY A 55 1.46 7.23 -2.11
N LYS A 56 0.61 6.27 -2.50
CA LYS A 56 1.05 5.08 -3.25
C LYS A 56 1.61 5.40 -4.63
N LEU A 57 0.98 6.30 -5.38
CA LEU A 57 1.46 6.68 -6.72
C LEU A 57 2.87 7.30 -6.64
N ILE A 58 3.05 8.25 -5.71
CA ILE A 58 4.34 8.89 -5.48
C ILE A 58 5.36 7.87 -4.98
N ALA A 59 4.98 7.04 -4.01
CA ALA A 59 5.87 6.05 -3.41
C ALA A 59 6.34 5.02 -4.44
N TYR A 60 5.47 4.50 -5.31
CA TYR A 60 5.87 3.52 -6.33
C TYR A 60 6.86 4.10 -7.34
N TYR A 61 6.66 5.35 -7.77
CA TYR A 61 7.60 6.02 -8.66
C TYR A 61 8.96 6.23 -7.97
N ALA A 62 8.96 6.81 -6.77
CA ALA A 62 10.18 7.10 -6.03
C ALA A 62 10.93 5.81 -5.65
N LEU A 63 10.25 4.86 -5.00
CA LEU A 63 10.81 3.59 -4.55
C LEU A 63 11.20 2.68 -5.71
N GLY A 64 10.54 2.77 -6.87
CA GLY A 64 10.96 2.07 -8.09
C GLY A 64 12.35 2.53 -8.54
N SER A 65 12.52 3.84 -8.72
CA SER A 65 13.82 4.42 -9.10
C SER A 65 14.91 4.16 -8.06
N LEU A 66 14.55 4.17 -6.77
CA LEU A 66 15.46 3.92 -5.66
C LEU A 66 15.87 2.44 -5.57
N SER A 67 14.92 1.53 -5.80
CA SER A 67 15.13 0.08 -5.88
C SER A 67 16.16 -0.28 -6.95
N ASP A 68 16.10 0.39 -8.09
CA ASP A 68 17.02 0.12 -9.20
C ASP A 68 18.44 0.64 -8.91
N ARG A 69 18.61 1.64 -8.04
CA ARG A 69 19.93 2.15 -7.60
C ARG A 69 20.55 1.38 -6.44
N TYR A 70 19.77 1.06 -5.40
CA TYR A 70 20.26 0.47 -4.14
C TYR A 70 20.00 -1.04 -4.02
N GLY A 71 19.31 -1.63 -4.99
CA GLY A 71 18.98 -3.05 -5.02
C GLY A 71 17.64 -3.38 -4.36
N ARG A 72 16.83 -4.17 -5.06
CA ARG A 72 15.46 -4.58 -4.67
C ARG A 72 15.37 -5.18 -3.27
N LYS A 73 16.35 -6.00 -2.87
CA LYS A 73 16.33 -6.70 -1.57
C LYS A 73 16.45 -5.74 -0.39
N ALA A 74 17.35 -4.75 -0.48
CA ALA A 74 17.55 -3.77 0.58
C ALA A 74 16.29 -2.91 0.77
N LEU A 75 15.65 -2.50 -0.33
CA LEU A 75 14.44 -1.68 -0.27
C LEU A 75 13.25 -2.42 0.35
N VAL A 76 13.11 -3.71 0.05
CA VAL A 76 12.05 -4.55 0.62
C VAL A 76 12.25 -4.74 2.13
N VAL A 77 13.49 -4.95 2.60
CA VAL A 77 13.79 -5.03 4.04
C VAL A 77 13.53 -3.70 4.73
N PHE A 78 13.91 -2.58 4.11
CA PHE A 78 13.61 -1.25 4.62
C PHE A 78 12.09 -1.02 4.75
N GLY A 79 11.32 -1.39 3.72
CA GLY A 79 9.86 -1.34 3.76
C GLY A 79 9.25 -2.20 4.87
N MET A 80 9.78 -3.39 5.10
CA MET A 80 9.35 -4.22 6.25
C MET A 80 9.63 -3.53 7.58
N GLY A 81 10.79 -2.87 7.73
CA GLY A 81 11.12 -2.09 8.92
C GLY A 81 10.14 -0.93 9.16
N MET A 82 9.79 -0.18 8.11
CA MET A 82 8.77 0.87 8.20
C MET A 82 7.40 0.32 8.62
N TYR A 83 7.04 -0.86 8.12
CA TYR A 83 5.79 -1.52 8.47
C TYR A 83 5.75 -1.90 9.95
N VAL A 84 6.85 -2.48 10.47
CA VAL A 84 6.97 -2.78 11.91
C VAL A 84 6.82 -1.52 12.74
N ILE A 85 7.50 -0.43 12.39
CA ILE A 85 7.39 0.85 13.11
C ILE A 85 5.94 1.36 13.11
N PHE A 86 5.26 1.35 11.96
CA PHE A 86 3.88 1.82 11.85
C PHE A 86 2.90 1.05 12.75
N PHE A 87 3.07 -0.26 12.89
CA PHE A 87 2.21 -1.08 13.77
C PHE A 87 2.71 -1.19 15.22
N SER A 88 3.92 -0.73 15.50
CA SER A 88 4.47 -0.72 16.87
C SER A 88 4.15 0.57 17.62
N VAL A 89 3.70 1.60 16.92
CA VAL A 89 3.20 2.87 17.46
C VAL A 89 1.68 2.80 17.55
#